data_AF-A0A315CRK0-F1
#
_entry.id   AF-A0A315CRK0-F1
#
_cell.length_a   1.000
_cell.length_b   1.000
_cell.length_c   1.000
_cell.angle_alpha   90.00
_cell.angle_beta   90.00
_cell.angle_gamma   90.00
#
_symmetry.space_group_name_H-M   'P 1'
#
loop_
_entity.id
_entity.type
_entity.pdbx_description
1 polymer ?
#
loop_
_entity_poly.entity_id
_entity_poly.type
_entity_poly.pdbx_seq_one_letter_code
_entity_poly.pdbx_strand_id
1 'polypeptide(L)'
;MKRLQTQNQLQDFLDAELSWRIKEISTLKAAVKSSVFISEQTLVRASVALLYAHWEGFIKSAATGYVTYVNNQGLCYSELKTCFVVLGFKKALYDVQQSKQSHVNATLIDFLRDGLDEKSKLKIDTAINTESNLSASVFENILHAVGFETAPYEAKTHFIDESLLKRRNTIAHGEYIDVAKEDWAKLAEEVLQMLRQFKTDIENAMALSAFKRPVAA
;
A
#
# COMPACT_ATOMS: atom_id res chain seq x y z
N MET A 1 4.41 -9.80 13.10
CA MET A 1 4.27 -8.36 13.39
C MET A 1 3.55 -8.08 14.73
N LYS A 2 3.91 -8.70 15.86
CA LYS A 2 3.21 -8.49 17.16
C LYS A 2 3.63 -7.22 17.94
N ARG A 3 4.53 -6.40 17.40
CA ARG A 3 5.18 -5.27 18.12
C ARG A 3 4.90 -3.89 17.50
N LEU A 4 3.73 -3.66 16.91
CA LEU A 4 3.36 -2.35 16.34
C LEU A 4 2.29 -1.69 17.21
N GLN A 5 2.66 -1.21 18.39
CA GLN A 5 1.74 -0.58 19.35
C GLN A 5 2.03 0.90 19.53
N THR A 6 3.30 1.28 19.53
CA THR A 6 3.72 2.67 19.72
C THR A 6 4.07 3.35 18.39
N GLN A 7 4.07 4.68 18.39
CA GLN A 7 4.47 5.47 17.21
C GLN A 7 5.90 5.12 16.77
N ASN A 8 6.84 5.08 17.71
CA ASN A 8 8.23 4.70 17.43
C ASN A 8 8.34 3.32 16.79
N GLN A 9 7.57 2.33 17.25
CA GLN A 9 7.60 1.00 16.66
C GLN A 9 7.11 0.97 15.21
N LEU A 10 6.08 1.77 14.88
CA LEU A 10 5.63 1.90 13.49
C LEU A 10 6.67 2.64 12.65
N GLN A 11 7.26 3.71 13.18
CA GLN A 11 8.31 4.46 12.49
C GLN A 11 9.54 3.59 12.21
N ASP A 12 10.05 2.87 13.21
CA ASP A 12 11.17 1.93 13.07
C ASP A 12 10.88 0.87 12.00
N PHE A 13 9.64 0.37 11.96
CA PHE A 13 9.21 -0.59 10.95
C PHE A 13 9.21 0.02 9.54
N LEU A 14 8.66 1.22 9.36
CA LEU A 14 8.64 1.91 8.07
C LEU A 14 10.04 2.29 7.59
N ASP A 15 10.90 2.73 8.50
CA ASP A 15 12.30 3.04 8.23
C ASP A 15 13.07 1.79 7.81
N ALA A 16 12.88 0.66 8.52
CA ALA A 16 13.49 -0.60 8.14
C ALA A 16 13.02 -1.05 6.75
N GLU A 17 11.72 -0.97 6.46
CA GLU A 17 11.17 -1.34 5.15
C GLU A 17 11.67 -0.43 4.01
N LEU A 18 11.78 0.88 4.24
CA LEU A 18 12.20 1.81 3.21
C LEU A 18 13.71 1.77 2.96
N SER A 19 14.51 1.65 4.02
CA SER A 19 15.98 1.82 3.96
C SER A 19 16.67 0.82 3.04
N TRP A 20 16.31 -0.47 3.13
CA TRP A 20 16.95 -1.48 2.28
C TRP A 20 16.57 -1.31 0.81
N ARG A 21 15.33 -0.89 0.52
CA ARG A 21 14.87 -0.57 -0.84
C ARG A 21 15.61 0.63 -1.42
N ILE A 22 15.78 1.71 -0.63
CA ILE A 22 16.59 2.86 -1.04
C ILE A 22 18.02 2.41 -1.39
N LYS A 23 18.63 1.56 -0.55
CA LYS A 23 19.98 1.05 -0.78
C LYS A 23 20.07 0.21 -2.07
N GLU A 24 19.13 -0.69 -2.30
CA GLU A 24 19.10 -1.51 -3.53
C GLU A 24 18.87 -0.64 -4.78
N ILE A 25 17.89 0.26 -4.77
CA ILE A 25 17.63 1.18 -5.90
C ILE A 25 18.85 2.06 -6.18
N SER A 26 19.53 2.55 -5.14
CA SER A 26 20.76 3.34 -5.30
C SER A 26 21.91 2.51 -5.89
N THR A 27 22.03 1.24 -5.49
CA THR A 27 23.02 0.31 -6.02
C THR A 27 22.75 0.01 -7.50
N LEU A 28 21.49 -0.24 -7.88
CA LEU A 28 21.08 -0.41 -9.27
C LEU A 28 21.37 0.85 -10.10
N LYS A 29 21.13 2.05 -9.54
CA LYS A 29 21.40 3.33 -10.21
C LYS A 29 22.88 3.52 -10.48
N ALA A 30 23.74 3.16 -9.52
CA ALA A 30 25.19 3.17 -9.72
C ALA A 30 25.63 2.15 -10.81
N ALA A 31 25.12 0.92 -10.75
CA ALA A 31 25.47 -0.14 -11.69
C ALA A 31 25.07 0.20 -13.14
N VAL A 32 23.83 0.66 -13.35
CA VAL A 32 23.33 1.15 -14.64
C VAL A 32 24.19 2.31 -15.14
N LYS A 33 24.54 3.25 -14.25
CA LYS A 33 25.39 4.40 -14.61
C LYS A 33 26.77 3.97 -15.12
N SER A 34 27.41 3.01 -14.47
CA SER A 34 28.76 2.52 -14.82
C SER A 34 28.81 1.50 -15.96
N SER A 35 27.67 0.96 -16.38
CA SER A 35 27.60 -0.09 -17.41
C SER A 35 27.84 0.41 -18.83
N VAL A 36 28.21 -0.49 -19.74
CA VAL A 36 28.53 -0.19 -21.15
C VAL A 36 27.70 -1.07 -22.09
N PHE A 37 27.09 -0.46 -23.11
CA PHE A 37 26.40 -1.07 -24.26
C PHE A 37 25.48 -2.26 -23.90
N ILE A 38 25.93 -3.51 -24.08
CA ILE A 38 25.11 -4.72 -23.90
C ILE A 38 24.80 -5.00 -22.42
N SER A 39 25.75 -4.69 -21.54
CA SER A 39 25.55 -4.82 -20.10
C SER A 39 24.52 -3.81 -19.58
N GLU A 40 24.42 -2.64 -20.21
CA GLU A 40 23.49 -1.58 -19.83
C GLU A 40 22.04 -1.97 -20.10
N GLN A 41 21.72 -2.40 -21.33
CA GLN A 41 20.36 -2.80 -21.68
C GLN A 41 19.85 -3.94 -20.80
N THR A 42 20.72 -4.91 -20.51
CA THR A 42 20.40 -6.03 -19.63
C THR A 42 20.10 -5.56 -18.20
N LEU A 43 20.97 -4.70 -17.65
CA LEU A 43 20.80 -4.15 -16.30
C LEU A 43 19.57 -3.25 -16.19
N VAL A 44 19.32 -2.39 -17.16
CA VAL A 44 18.13 -1.53 -17.20
C VAL A 44 16.87 -2.39 -17.22
N ARG A 45 16.79 -3.38 -18.11
CA ARG A 45 15.62 -4.26 -18.20
C ARG A 45 15.37 -5.03 -16.90
N ALA A 46 16.42 -5.62 -16.31
CA ALA A 46 16.30 -6.33 -15.04
C ALA A 46 15.87 -5.41 -13.88
N SER A 47 16.41 -4.20 -13.84
CA SER A 47 16.12 -3.25 -12.76
C SER A 47 14.74 -2.61 -12.85
N VAL A 48 14.08 -2.55 -14.01
CA VAL A 48 12.65 -2.15 -14.10
C VAL A 48 11.77 -3.12 -13.31
N ALA A 49 12.00 -4.43 -13.43
CA ALA A 49 11.24 -5.43 -12.68
C ALA A 49 11.46 -5.29 -11.16
N LEU A 50 12.71 -5.03 -10.73
CA LEU A 50 13.03 -4.78 -9.32
C LEU A 50 12.42 -3.48 -8.80
N LEU A 51 12.46 -2.39 -9.57
CA LEU A 51 11.83 -1.11 -9.22
C LEU A 51 10.35 -1.29 -8.94
N TYR A 52 9.65 -1.97 -9.84
CA TYR A 52 8.24 -2.29 -9.65
C TYR A 52 8.02 -3.17 -8.40
N ALA A 53 8.87 -4.19 -8.17
CA ALA A 53 8.76 -5.04 -6.99
C ALA A 53 8.97 -4.27 -5.68
N HIS A 54 9.86 -3.28 -5.66
CA HIS A 54 10.03 -2.38 -4.52
C HIS A 54 8.80 -1.51 -4.29
N TRP A 55 8.22 -0.95 -5.35
CA TRP A 55 6.97 -0.20 -5.31
C TRP A 55 5.84 -1.02 -4.70
N GLU A 56 5.48 -2.15 -5.32
CA GLU A 56 4.38 -3.00 -4.85
C GLU A 56 4.64 -3.53 -3.45
N GLY A 57 5.85 -4.04 -3.20
CA GLY A 57 6.21 -4.64 -1.93
C GLY A 57 6.18 -3.65 -0.77
N PHE A 58 6.65 -2.41 -0.98
CA PHE A 58 6.64 -1.40 0.07
C PHE A 58 5.22 -0.95 0.39
N ILE A 59 4.41 -0.61 -0.61
CA ILE A 59 3.02 -0.18 -0.40
C ILE A 59 2.25 -1.24 0.40
N LYS A 60 2.37 -2.51 0.01
CA LYS A 60 1.74 -3.62 0.71
C LYS A 60 2.21 -3.72 2.17
N SER A 61 3.52 -3.69 2.39
CA SER A 61 4.14 -3.87 3.71
C SER A 61 3.81 -2.71 4.65
N ALA A 62 3.98 -1.47 4.17
CA ALA A 62 3.72 -0.25 4.92
C ALA A 62 2.23 -0.09 5.27
N ALA A 63 1.32 -0.30 4.32
CA ALA A 63 -0.11 -0.26 4.59
C ALA A 63 -0.55 -1.33 5.59
N THR A 64 -0.01 -2.56 5.47
CA THR A 64 -0.27 -3.65 6.42
C THR A 64 0.25 -3.31 7.82
N GLY A 65 1.45 -2.72 7.91
CA GLY A 65 2.03 -2.24 9.16
C GLY A 65 1.16 -1.16 9.81
N TYR A 66 0.65 -0.22 9.02
CA TYR A 66 -0.24 0.83 9.51
C TYR A 66 -1.58 0.28 10.03
N VAL A 67 -2.26 -0.59 9.28
CA VAL A 67 -3.50 -1.24 9.75
C VAL A 67 -3.26 -2.06 11.01
N THR A 68 -2.11 -2.75 11.10
CA THR A 68 -1.71 -3.48 12.31
C THR A 68 -1.55 -2.54 13.50
N TYR A 69 -0.91 -1.38 13.29
CA TYR A 69 -0.77 -0.35 14.32
C TYR A 69 -2.12 0.18 14.80
N VAL A 70 -3.04 0.52 13.88
CA VAL A 70 -4.39 1.00 14.19
C VAL A 70 -5.16 -0.05 14.99
N ASN A 71 -5.14 -1.31 14.57
CA ASN A 71 -5.79 -2.42 15.28
C ASN A 71 -5.25 -2.60 16.71
N ASN A 72 -3.96 -2.35 16.91
CA ASN A 72 -3.31 -2.47 18.21
C ASN A 72 -3.57 -1.28 19.15
N GLN A 73 -4.16 -0.18 18.67
CA GLN A 73 -4.60 0.93 19.53
C GLN A 73 -5.79 0.54 20.43
N GLY A 74 -6.48 -0.55 20.07
CA GLY A 74 -7.54 -1.11 20.89
C GLY A 74 -8.80 -0.26 20.99
N LEU A 75 -9.02 0.61 19.99
CA LEU A 75 -10.20 1.46 19.85
C LEU A 75 -11.45 0.65 19.51
N CYS A 76 -12.61 1.17 19.89
CA CYS A 76 -13.91 0.69 19.43
C CYS A 76 -14.18 1.09 17.98
N TYR A 77 -15.09 0.39 17.29
CA TYR A 77 -15.45 0.75 15.91
C TYR A 77 -16.05 2.15 15.80
N SER A 78 -16.79 2.61 16.82
CA SER A 78 -17.39 3.94 16.89
C SER A 78 -16.35 5.07 16.92
N GLU A 79 -15.12 4.78 17.37
CA GLU A 79 -14.01 5.73 17.45
C GLU A 79 -13.17 5.79 16.15
N LEU A 80 -13.36 4.85 15.22
CA LEU A 80 -12.54 4.72 14.02
C LEU A 80 -13.19 5.35 12.79
N LYS A 81 -12.38 5.80 11.83
CA LYS A 81 -12.86 6.15 10.49
C LYS A 81 -13.56 4.97 9.84
N THR A 82 -14.57 5.26 9.01
CA THR A 82 -15.40 4.27 8.31
C THR A 82 -14.60 3.25 7.52
N CYS A 83 -13.46 3.61 6.92
CA CYS A 83 -12.61 2.67 6.20
C CYS A 83 -12.13 1.51 7.10
N PHE A 84 -11.70 1.79 8.33
CA PHE A 84 -11.29 0.75 9.28
C PHE A 84 -12.48 -0.05 9.81
N VAL A 85 -13.65 0.59 9.96
CA VAL A 85 -14.89 -0.14 10.25
C VAL A 85 -15.14 -1.17 9.14
N VAL A 86 -15.10 -0.77 7.86
CA VAL A 86 -15.24 -1.71 6.72
C VAL A 86 -14.22 -2.86 6.78
N LEU A 87 -12.97 -2.60 7.19
CA LEU A 87 -11.96 -3.65 7.34
C LEU A 87 -12.29 -4.70 8.41
N GLY A 88 -12.92 -4.32 9.53
CA GLY A 88 -13.41 -5.28 10.52
C GLY A 88 -14.56 -6.13 10.01
N PHE A 89 -15.36 -5.58 9.09
CA PHE A 89 -16.63 -6.15 8.63
C PHE A 89 -16.52 -6.88 7.29
N LYS A 90 -15.35 -6.88 6.67
CA LYS A 90 -15.14 -7.43 5.32
C LYS A 90 -15.68 -8.85 5.15
N LYS A 91 -15.55 -9.70 6.18
CA LYS A 91 -16.14 -11.05 6.17
C LYS A 91 -17.66 -11.03 6.17
N ALA A 92 -18.29 -10.26 7.06
CA ALA A 92 -19.76 -10.18 7.13
C ALA A 92 -20.35 -9.62 5.82
N LEU A 93 -19.69 -8.62 5.23
CA LEU A 93 -20.05 -8.08 3.91
C LEU A 93 -19.95 -9.15 2.82
N TYR A 94 -18.88 -9.93 2.81
CA TYR A 94 -18.71 -11.04 1.88
C TYR A 94 -19.79 -12.12 2.09
N ASP A 95 -20.07 -12.52 3.32
CA ASP A 95 -21.06 -13.55 3.64
C ASP A 95 -22.48 -13.12 3.19
N VAL A 96 -22.85 -11.84 3.37
CA VAL A 96 -24.11 -11.26 2.86
C VAL A 96 -24.15 -11.26 1.33
N GLN A 97 -23.02 -11.00 0.66
CA GLN A 97 -22.97 -11.06 -0.80
C GLN A 97 -23.17 -12.49 -1.34
N GLN A 98 -22.69 -13.51 -0.61
CA GLN A 98 -22.78 -14.91 -1.02
C GLN A 98 -24.10 -15.59 -0.62
N SER A 99 -24.73 -15.15 0.48
CA SER A 99 -25.92 -15.80 1.05
C SER A 99 -27.18 -14.97 0.84
N LYS A 100 -28.24 -15.61 0.32
CA LYS A 100 -29.59 -15.02 0.21
C LYS A 100 -30.42 -15.21 1.50
N GLN A 101 -29.82 -15.74 2.57
CA GLN A 101 -30.54 -16.08 3.79
C GLN A 101 -30.71 -14.87 4.69
N SER A 102 -31.95 -14.64 5.15
CA SER A 102 -32.33 -13.49 5.98
C SER A 102 -31.53 -13.39 7.28
N HIS A 103 -31.15 -14.51 7.89
CA HIS A 103 -30.39 -14.51 9.15
C HIS A 103 -28.94 -14.02 8.99
N VAL A 104 -28.32 -14.22 7.81
CA VAL A 104 -26.98 -13.69 7.53
C VAL A 104 -27.03 -12.16 7.42
N ASN A 105 -28.07 -11.65 6.75
CA ASN A 105 -28.32 -10.21 6.67
C ASN A 105 -28.62 -9.60 8.04
N ALA A 106 -29.43 -10.29 8.86
CA ALA A 106 -29.73 -9.84 10.23
C ALA A 106 -28.46 -9.73 11.08
N THR A 107 -27.51 -10.67 10.96
CA THR A 107 -26.24 -10.63 11.69
C THR A 107 -25.42 -9.36 11.38
N LEU A 108 -25.40 -8.91 10.13
CA LEU A 108 -24.74 -7.65 9.76
C LEU A 108 -25.45 -6.44 10.36
N ILE A 109 -26.79 -6.42 10.32
CA ILE A 109 -27.59 -5.31 10.88
C ILE A 109 -27.47 -5.23 12.40
N ASP A 110 -27.52 -6.37 13.09
CA ASP A 110 -27.36 -6.44 14.55
C ASP A 110 -25.98 -5.92 14.96
N PHE A 111 -24.93 -6.29 14.21
CA PHE A 111 -23.61 -5.71 14.43
C PHE A 111 -23.59 -4.19 14.22
N LEU A 112 -24.21 -3.67 13.15
CA LEU A 112 -24.23 -2.22 12.89
C LEU A 112 -24.99 -1.44 13.97
N ARG A 113 -26.01 -2.05 14.56
CA ARG A 113 -26.82 -1.43 15.62
C ARG A 113 -26.13 -1.50 16.98
N ASP A 114 -25.56 -2.66 17.31
CA ASP A 114 -25.17 -3.00 18.69
C ASP A 114 -23.65 -3.21 18.85
N GLY A 115 -22.91 -3.43 17.75
CA GLY A 115 -21.49 -3.81 17.73
C GLY A 115 -20.50 -2.68 17.49
N LEU A 116 -20.96 -1.44 17.26
CA LEU A 116 -20.05 -0.31 17.00
C LEU A 116 -19.24 0.08 18.25
N ASP A 117 -19.78 -0.10 19.44
CA ASP A 117 -19.07 0.18 20.69
C ASP A 117 -18.18 -0.99 21.14
N GLU A 118 -18.12 -2.08 20.38
CA GLU A 118 -17.17 -3.15 20.62
C GLU A 118 -15.76 -2.77 20.16
N LYS A 119 -14.77 -3.32 20.87
CA LYS A 119 -13.36 -3.23 20.50
C LYS A 119 -13.14 -3.77 19.08
N SER A 120 -12.50 -2.95 18.24
CA SER A 120 -12.24 -3.31 16.85
C SER A 120 -11.33 -4.52 16.71
N LYS A 121 -11.62 -5.33 15.69
CA LYS A 121 -10.83 -6.51 15.29
C LYS A 121 -10.64 -6.47 13.77
N LEU A 122 -9.67 -5.67 13.34
CA LEU A 122 -9.39 -5.48 11.92
C LEU A 122 -8.77 -6.74 11.32
N LYS A 123 -9.28 -7.17 10.16
CA LYS A 123 -8.72 -8.30 9.42
C LYS A 123 -7.51 -7.88 8.60
N ILE A 124 -6.33 -7.89 9.24
CA ILE A 124 -5.07 -7.44 8.65
C ILE A 124 -4.71 -8.25 7.38
N ASP A 125 -4.96 -9.55 7.38
CA ASP A 125 -4.68 -10.50 6.30
C ASP A 125 -5.41 -10.19 4.99
N THR A 126 -6.62 -9.62 5.10
CA THR A 126 -7.45 -9.25 3.95
C THR A 126 -7.54 -7.74 3.75
N ALA A 127 -6.88 -6.94 4.59
CA ALA A 127 -6.97 -5.50 4.55
C ALA A 127 -6.33 -4.93 3.29
N ILE A 128 -5.14 -5.41 2.93
CA ILE A 128 -4.35 -4.88 1.82
C ILE A 128 -4.18 -5.97 0.76
N ASN A 129 -4.79 -5.76 -0.41
CA ASN A 129 -4.66 -6.65 -1.55
C ASN A 129 -4.09 -5.86 -2.73
N THR A 130 -2.95 -6.30 -3.25
CA THR A 130 -2.32 -5.72 -4.45
C THR A 130 -2.79 -6.41 -5.74
N GLU A 131 -3.71 -7.38 -5.67
CA GLU A 131 -4.25 -8.10 -6.83
C GLU A 131 -3.18 -8.74 -7.74
N SER A 132 -2.02 -9.07 -7.16
CA SER A 132 -0.80 -9.51 -7.88
C SER A 132 -0.16 -8.46 -8.80
N ASN A 133 -0.81 -7.30 -8.98
CA ASN A 133 -0.39 -6.17 -9.78
C ASN A 133 -0.93 -4.86 -9.18
N LEU A 134 -0.04 -4.04 -8.63
CA LEU A 134 -0.37 -2.73 -8.09
C LEU A 134 -0.49 -1.68 -9.22
N SER A 135 -1.63 -1.68 -9.91
CA SER A 135 -2.05 -0.59 -10.79
C SER A 135 -2.40 0.67 -10.00
N ALA A 136 -2.60 1.79 -10.70
CA ALA A 136 -3.06 3.03 -10.09
C ALA A 136 -4.41 2.86 -9.38
N SER A 137 -5.35 2.14 -10.00
CA SER A 137 -6.67 1.85 -9.41
C SER A 137 -6.59 0.95 -8.17
N VAL A 138 -5.72 -0.06 -8.17
CA VAL A 138 -5.48 -0.90 -6.99
C VAL A 138 -4.81 -0.09 -5.88
N PHE A 139 -3.89 0.80 -6.23
CA PHE A 139 -3.27 1.69 -5.26
C PHE A 139 -4.27 2.69 -4.65
N GLU A 140 -5.15 3.27 -5.47
CA GLU A 140 -6.25 4.12 -5.02
C GLU A 140 -7.18 3.40 -4.04
N ASN A 141 -7.53 2.14 -4.33
CA ASN A 141 -8.30 1.30 -3.41
C ASN A 141 -7.58 1.08 -2.08
N ILE A 142 -6.25 0.91 -2.10
CA ILE A 142 -5.44 0.81 -0.88
C ILE A 142 -5.48 2.12 -0.08
N LEU A 143 -5.33 3.27 -0.74
CA LEU A 143 -5.43 4.59 -0.10
C LEU A 143 -6.77 4.76 0.62
N HIS A 144 -7.88 4.41 -0.03
CA HIS A 144 -9.19 4.42 0.59
C HIS A 144 -9.31 3.44 1.76
N ALA A 145 -8.77 2.23 1.62
CA ALA A 145 -8.80 1.21 2.67
C ALA A 145 -8.06 1.66 3.95
N VAL A 146 -7.01 2.48 3.82
CA VAL A 146 -6.27 3.05 4.96
C VAL A 146 -6.72 4.47 5.34
N GLY A 147 -7.69 5.04 4.63
CA GLY A 147 -8.29 6.34 4.95
C GLY A 147 -7.45 7.56 4.55
N PHE A 148 -6.67 7.45 3.47
CA PHE A 148 -5.87 8.52 2.89
C PHE A 148 -6.56 9.17 1.69
N GLU A 149 -6.15 10.40 1.38
CA GLU A 149 -6.61 11.14 0.20
C GLU A 149 -5.89 10.66 -1.06
N THR A 150 -6.60 10.68 -2.18
CA THR A 150 -6.10 10.21 -3.48
C THR A 150 -5.52 11.34 -4.32
N ALA A 151 -5.97 12.58 -4.10
CA ALA A 151 -5.56 13.77 -4.85
C ALA A 151 -4.03 13.94 -5.02
N PRO A 152 -3.18 13.69 -4.00
CA PRO A 152 -1.72 13.79 -4.16
C PRO A 152 -1.13 12.83 -5.20
N TYR A 153 -1.84 11.74 -5.53
CA TYR A 153 -1.36 10.66 -6.39
C TYR A 153 -2.03 10.62 -7.78
N GLU A 154 -3.07 11.42 -8.03
CA GLU A 154 -3.80 11.41 -9.31
C GLU A 154 -2.89 11.65 -10.52
N ALA A 155 -1.93 12.56 -10.39
CA ALA A 155 -0.95 12.85 -11.44
C ALA A 155 0.03 11.68 -11.71
N LYS A 156 0.05 10.65 -10.86
CA LYS A 156 0.92 9.47 -10.97
C LYS A 156 0.25 8.28 -11.66
N THR A 157 -1.04 8.36 -11.99
CA THR A 157 -1.80 7.26 -12.63
C THR A 157 -1.12 6.72 -13.88
N HIS A 158 -0.84 7.59 -14.85
CA HIS A 158 -0.16 7.20 -16.09
C HIS A 158 1.26 6.64 -15.82
N PHE A 159 1.96 7.19 -14.83
CA PHE A 159 3.29 6.69 -14.46
C PHE A 159 3.23 5.26 -13.90
N ILE A 160 2.29 4.98 -12.99
CA ILE A 160 2.13 3.66 -12.38
C ILE A 160 1.76 2.63 -13.45
N ASP A 161 0.75 2.93 -14.26
CA ASP A 161 0.19 1.93 -15.18
C ASP A 161 1.08 1.71 -16.42
N GLU A 162 1.47 2.79 -17.10
CA GLU A 162 2.20 2.69 -18.38
C GLU A 162 3.71 2.62 -18.20
N SER A 163 4.27 3.38 -17.25
CA SER A 163 5.72 3.51 -17.10
C SER A 163 6.33 2.46 -16.17
N LEU A 164 5.55 1.88 -15.24
CA LEU A 164 6.01 0.83 -14.33
C LEU A 164 5.35 -0.52 -14.59
N LEU A 165 4.04 -0.62 -14.38
CA LEU A 165 3.33 -1.91 -14.38
C LEU A 165 3.38 -2.59 -15.75
N LYS A 166 3.02 -1.88 -16.81
CA LYS A 166 3.06 -2.40 -18.18
C LYS A 166 4.46 -2.86 -18.56
N ARG A 167 5.49 -2.03 -18.31
CA ARG A 167 6.89 -2.39 -18.58
C ARG A 167 7.34 -3.63 -17.81
N ARG A 168 7.01 -3.71 -16.51
CA ARG A 168 7.29 -4.91 -15.70
C ARG A 168 6.59 -6.14 -16.26
N ASN A 169 5.32 -6.04 -16.65
CA ASN A 169 4.56 -7.16 -17.21
C ASN A 169 5.17 -7.63 -18.53
N THR A 170 5.50 -6.73 -19.44
CA THR A 170 6.19 -7.07 -20.69
C THR A 170 7.49 -7.83 -20.41
N ILE A 171 8.31 -7.37 -19.46
CA ILE A 171 9.54 -8.07 -19.06
C ILE A 171 9.25 -9.46 -18.47
N ALA A 172 8.28 -9.56 -17.55
CA ALA A 172 7.92 -10.79 -16.87
C ALA A 172 7.31 -11.84 -17.82
N HIS A 173 6.64 -11.41 -18.89
CA HIS A 173 6.15 -12.29 -19.96
C HIS A 173 7.23 -12.71 -20.96
N GLY A 174 8.48 -12.29 -20.76
CA GLY A 174 9.62 -12.64 -21.60
C GLY A 174 9.76 -11.77 -22.86
N GLU A 175 8.91 -10.77 -23.03
CA GLU A 175 8.97 -9.84 -24.15
C GLU A 175 10.12 -8.83 -23.96
N TYR A 176 10.62 -8.32 -25.09
CA TYR A 176 11.70 -7.35 -25.11
C TYR A 176 11.14 -5.94 -25.09
N ILE A 177 11.70 -5.09 -24.23
CA ILE A 177 11.46 -3.65 -24.24
C ILE A 177 12.81 -2.95 -24.27
N ASP A 178 12.89 -1.88 -25.05
CA ASP A 178 14.01 -0.96 -25.00
C ASP A 178 13.66 0.18 -24.06
N VAL A 179 14.49 0.38 -23.04
CA VAL A 179 14.34 1.45 -22.06
C VAL A 179 15.67 2.17 -21.98
N ALA A 180 15.65 3.46 -22.31
CA ALA A 180 16.84 4.29 -22.21
C ALA A 180 17.29 4.42 -20.75
N LYS A 181 18.60 4.49 -20.55
CA LYS A 181 19.24 4.70 -19.25
C LYS A 181 18.69 5.92 -18.52
N GLU A 182 18.49 7.02 -19.24
CA GLU A 182 17.99 8.29 -18.70
C GLU A 182 16.54 8.14 -18.22
N ASP A 183 15.74 7.38 -18.96
CA ASP A 183 14.35 7.11 -18.60
C ASP A 183 14.26 6.18 -17.40
N TRP A 184 15.15 5.19 -17.30
CA TRP A 184 15.26 4.36 -16.11
C TRP A 184 15.62 5.18 -14.86
N ALA A 185 16.55 6.14 -14.97
CA ALA A 185 16.92 6.99 -13.85
C ALA A 185 15.75 7.86 -13.36
N LYS A 186 14.90 8.34 -14.28
CA LYS A 186 13.65 9.04 -13.94
C LYS A 186 12.65 8.11 -13.28
N LEU A 187 12.46 6.89 -13.80
CA LEU A 187 11.61 5.87 -13.18
C LEU A 187 12.03 5.61 -11.73
N ALA A 188 13.32 5.43 -11.48
CA ALA A 188 13.86 5.14 -10.16
C ALA A 188 13.61 6.31 -9.18
N GLU A 189 13.81 7.55 -9.62
CA GLU A 189 13.58 8.73 -8.77
C GLU A 189 12.10 8.88 -8.42
N GLU A 190 11.23 8.69 -9.40
CA GLU A 190 9.79 8.81 -9.22
C GLU A 190 9.23 7.70 -8.30
N VAL A 191 9.72 6.45 -8.44
CA VAL A 191 9.42 5.38 -7.47
C VAL A 191 9.85 5.79 -6.06
N LEU A 192 11.08 6.26 -5.88
CA LEU A 192 11.58 6.68 -4.57
C LEU A 192 10.75 7.82 -3.97
N GLN A 193 10.30 8.77 -4.79
CA GLN A 193 9.42 9.86 -4.35
C GLN A 193 8.08 9.32 -3.85
N MET A 194 7.42 8.42 -4.61
CA MET A 194 6.15 7.83 -4.19
C MET A 194 6.30 6.98 -2.91
N LEU A 195 7.39 6.21 -2.78
CA LEU A 195 7.68 5.45 -1.57
C LEU A 195 7.81 6.35 -0.33
N ARG A 196 8.54 7.47 -0.47
CA ARG A 196 8.72 8.46 0.60
C ARG A 196 7.40 9.16 0.94
N GLN A 197 6.64 9.58 -0.08
CA GLN A 197 5.34 10.23 0.13
C GLN A 197 4.39 9.32 0.90
N PHE A 198 4.27 8.05 0.50
CA PHE A 198 3.39 7.11 1.20
C PHE A 198 3.82 6.85 2.64
N LYS A 199 5.13 6.78 2.91
CA LYS A 199 5.66 6.73 4.28
C LYS A 199 5.24 7.97 5.08
N THR A 200 5.43 9.16 4.52
CA THR A 200 5.06 10.43 5.15
C THR A 200 3.56 10.51 5.44
N ASP A 201 2.71 10.02 4.54
CA ASP A 201 1.26 9.99 4.77
C ASP A 201 0.90 9.10 5.98
N ILE A 202 1.55 7.94 6.12
CA ILE A 202 1.38 7.07 7.29
C ILE A 202 1.86 7.76 8.57
N GLU A 203 3.04 8.39 8.53
CA GLU A 203 3.61 9.09 9.68
C GLU A 203 2.72 10.25 10.13
N ASN A 204 2.20 11.04 9.19
CA ASN A 204 1.26 12.12 9.47
C ASN A 204 -0.04 11.58 10.07
N ALA A 205 -0.60 10.52 9.48
CA ALA A 205 -1.85 9.93 9.97
C ALA A 205 -1.69 9.33 11.38
N MET A 206 -0.52 8.75 11.68
CA MET A 206 -0.15 8.27 13.00
C MET A 206 0.00 9.43 13.99
N ALA A 207 0.78 10.46 13.66
CA ALA A 207 1.08 11.60 14.53
C ALA A 207 -0.19 12.39 14.89
N LEU A 208 -1.09 12.58 13.91
CA LEU A 208 -2.34 13.31 14.08
C LEU A 208 -3.49 12.44 14.58
N SER A 209 -3.28 11.14 14.82
CA SER A 209 -4.33 10.18 15.10
C SER A 209 -5.48 10.21 14.08
N ALA A 210 -5.15 10.47 12.80
CA ALA A 210 -6.11 10.66 11.72
C ALA A 210 -6.89 9.39 11.34
N PHE A 211 -6.62 8.25 11.99
CA PHE A 211 -7.43 7.03 11.89
C PHE A 211 -8.69 7.08 12.76
N LYS A 212 -8.76 8.01 13.71
CA LYS A 212 -9.96 8.24 14.52
C LYS A 212 -11.04 8.98 13.73
N ARG A 213 -12.29 8.69 14.04
CA ARG A 213 -13.44 9.43 13.53
C ARG A 213 -13.34 10.90 13.98
N PRO A 214 -13.56 11.88 13.09
CA PRO A 214 -13.65 13.27 13.51
C PRO A 214 -14.79 13.44 14.52
N VAL A 215 -14.52 14.10 15.65
CA VAL A 215 -15.59 14.51 16.57
C VAL A 215 -16.44 15.54 15.84
N ALA A 216 -17.75 15.32 15.75
CA ALA A 216 -18.66 16.33 15.22
C ALA A 216 -18.54 17.58 16.12
N ALA A 217 -18.20 18.71 15.50
CA ALA A 217 -18.16 20.01 16.18
C ALA A 217 -19.56 20.46 16.61
#